data_AF-A0A422Q089-F1
#
_entry.id   AF-A0A422Q089-F1
#
_cell.length_a   1.000
_cell.length_b   1.000
_cell.length_c   1.000
_cell.angle_alpha   90.00
_cell.angle_beta   90.00
_cell.angle_gamma   90.00
#
_symmetry.space_group_name_H-M   'P 1'
#
loop_
_entity.id
_entity.type
_entity.pdbx_description
1 polymer ?
#
loop_
_entity_poly.entity_id
_entity_poly.type
_entity_poly.pdbx_seq_one_letter_code
_entity_poly.pdbx_strand_id
1 'polypeptide(L)'
;MTYGREMLLFRDECYFEDGLIVTIHRYMLTVQEMLALVGLAGCEHQPQAQKRIEDITAERENFYAARKVRVDMHTRATLPLLDFTFCNISDPLQLLQVQPVTGKPHVSRVLQPAVEPHFAQGVFLNQQSDPSRPQKEQRVIVRARNKQGDEEVYEFVENTKSRFGFLHDNKGGMENALDGLAGKLKTTYDATNVRISACGMVSTERLVPVLRRLVMNAIMTIRSLDLSGNNISVLSDLSLLPLQHLYLHQNNITDWAQVESRVCPLPLLSAVTLHGNPLAETDPHYWTSALSRLLRHPKRVVKLRQLDFVTLTLQDYNMAGAFELFETGNPKLLEAARGRKPGTNGLVP
;
A
#
# COMPACT_ATOMS: atom_id res chain seq x y z
N MET A 1 10.14 -10.98 -10.94
CA MET A 1 11.30 -11.11 -10.04
C MET A 1 10.84 -10.86 -8.61
N THR A 2 11.32 -11.61 -7.62
CA THR A 2 11.08 -11.27 -6.20
C THR A 2 12.43 -11.00 -5.53
N TYR A 3 12.58 -9.86 -4.87
CA TYR A 3 13.80 -9.43 -4.18
C TYR A 3 13.41 -8.61 -2.95
N GLY A 4 14.29 -8.49 -1.98
CA GLY A 4 14.00 -7.81 -0.72
C GLY A 4 14.74 -8.43 0.44
N ARG A 5 14.36 -8.03 1.65
CA ARG A 5 14.85 -8.67 2.88
C ARG A 5 14.06 -9.94 3.11
N GLU A 6 14.60 -10.87 3.89
CA GLU A 6 13.97 -12.17 4.18
C GLU A 6 12.50 -12.06 4.63
N MET A 7 12.16 -10.94 5.28
CA MET A 7 10.83 -10.66 5.85
C MET A 7 10.05 -9.56 5.11
N LEU A 8 10.60 -8.97 4.04
CA LEU A 8 9.91 -7.97 3.23
C LEU A 8 10.29 -8.16 1.77
N LEU A 9 9.44 -8.90 1.08
CA LEU A 9 9.63 -9.25 -0.31
C LEU A 9 8.88 -8.28 -1.22
N PHE A 10 9.62 -7.76 -2.20
CA PHE A 10 9.07 -7.02 -3.32
C PHE A 10 9.10 -7.91 -4.54
N ARG A 11 8.03 -7.88 -5.32
CA ARG A 11 7.98 -8.43 -6.65
C ARG A 11 8.16 -7.29 -7.64
N ASP A 12 9.24 -7.32 -8.41
CA ASP A 12 9.44 -6.47 -9.56
C ASP A 12 8.99 -7.22 -10.82
N GLU A 13 8.03 -6.65 -11.55
CA GLU A 13 7.74 -7.02 -12.93
C GLU A 13 8.57 -6.10 -13.82
N CYS A 14 9.65 -6.65 -14.39
CA CYS A 14 10.52 -5.94 -15.33
C CYS A 14 10.01 -6.18 -16.75
N TYR A 15 9.80 -5.11 -17.49
CA TYR A 15 9.40 -5.14 -18.89
C TYR A 15 10.63 -4.85 -19.75
N PHE A 16 10.91 -5.73 -20.70
CA PHE A 16 12.08 -5.65 -21.57
C PHE A 16 11.68 -5.29 -23.00
N GLU A 17 12.48 -4.44 -23.64
CA GLU A 17 12.42 -4.13 -25.06
C GLU A 17 13.88 -4.09 -25.56
N ASP A 18 14.18 -4.86 -26.61
CA ASP A 18 15.54 -5.02 -27.16
C ASP A 18 16.62 -5.37 -26.13
N GLY A 19 16.28 -6.22 -25.15
CA GLY A 19 17.20 -6.67 -24.10
C GLY A 19 17.47 -5.66 -22.99
N LEU A 20 16.78 -4.51 -22.98
CA LEU A 20 16.89 -3.46 -21.96
C LEU A 20 15.63 -3.37 -21.11
N ILE A 21 15.77 -3.07 -19.81
CA ILE A 21 14.64 -2.89 -18.90
C ILE A 21 14.01 -1.51 -19.15
N VAL A 22 12.80 -1.49 -19.72
CA VAL A 22 12.02 -0.28 -20.03
C VAL A 22 11.32 0.25 -18.78
N THR A 23 10.71 -0.65 -18.02
CA THR A 23 9.83 -0.30 -16.90
C THR A 23 9.91 -1.39 -15.84
N ILE A 24 9.92 -0.98 -14.57
CA ILE A 24 9.89 -1.89 -13.43
C ILE A 24 8.64 -1.56 -12.61
N HIS A 25 7.69 -2.48 -12.56
CA HIS A 25 6.53 -2.34 -11.66
C HIS A 25 6.84 -3.06 -10.36
N ARG A 26 6.83 -2.32 -9.25
CA ARG A 26 7.20 -2.83 -7.93
C ARG A 26 5.98 -3.08 -7.06
N TYR A 27 5.84 -4.31 -6.57
CA TYR A 27 4.75 -4.76 -5.72
C TYR A 27 5.31 -5.26 -4.39
N MET A 28 4.81 -4.78 -3.26
CA MET A 28 5.12 -5.38 -1.96
C MET A 28 4.20 -6.57 -1.75
N LEU A 29 4.75 -7.75 -1.50
CA LEU A 29 3.93 -8.93 -1.25
C LEU A 29 3.12 -8.74 0.05
N THR A 30 1.93 -9.33 0.08
CA THR A 30 1.11 -9.47 1.28
C THR A 30 1.71 -10.51 2.22
N VAL A 31 1.29 -10.50 3.48
CA VAL A 31 1.69 -11.53 4.45
C VAL A 31 1.34 -12.92 3.94
N GLN A 32 0.15 -13.09 3.37
CA GLN A 32 -0.32 -14.36 2.81
C GLN A 32 0.55 -14.82 1.64
N GLU A 33 0.89 -13.93 0.70
CA GLU A 33 1.79 -14.23 -0.43
C GLU A 33 3.19 -14.62 0.08
N MET A 34 3.72 -13.94 1.09
CA MET A 34 5.01 -14.28 1.70
C MET A 34 4.99 -15.64 2.41
N LEU A 35 3.90 -15.97 3.11
CA LEU A 35 3.72 -17.29 3.74
C LEU A 35 3.59 -18.40 2.69
N ALA A 36 2.86 -18.15 1.60
CA ALA A 36 2.72 -19.11 0.50
C ALA A 36 4.07 -19.45 -0.14
N LEU A 37 4.95 -18.45 -0.34
CA LEU A 37 6.29 -18.67 -0.91
C LEU A 37 7.18 -19.58 -0.05
N VAL A 38 6.97 -19.61 1.27
CA VAL A 38 7.72 -20.48 2.19
C VAL A 38 6.99 -21.78 2.52
N GLY A 39 5.89 -22.10 1.82
CA GLY A 39 5.11 -23.32 2.04
C GLY A 39 4.32 -23.32 3.35
N LEU A 40 4.03 -22.16 3.92
CA LEU A 40 3.25 -21.99 5.17
C LEU A 40 1.83 -21.47 4.94
N ALA A 41 1.33 -21.51 3.69
CA ALA A 41 -0.07 -21.14 3.40
C ALA A 41 -1.05 -22.05 4.16
N GLY A 42 -2.02 -21.46 4.86
CA GLY A 42 -3.02 -22.19 5.67
C GLY A 42 -2.51 -22.73 7.01
N CYS A 43 -1.26 -22.42 7.38
CA CYS A 43 -0.66 -22.78 8.66
C CYS A 43 -0.63 -21.58 9.62
N GLU A 44 -1.53 -20.60 9.50
CA GLU A 44 -1.46 -19.36 10.28
C GLU A 44 -1.47 -19.59 11.79
N HIS A 45 -2.06 -20.70 12.24
CA HIS A 45 -2.14 -21.07 13.65
C HIS A 45 -0.86 -21.71 14.21
N GLN A 46 0.12 -22.08 13.37
CA GLN A 46 1.37 -22.64 13.86
C GLN A 46 2.26 -21.55 14.50
N PRO A 47 2.89 -21.80 15.65
CA PRO A 47 3.74 -20.80 16.32
C PRO A 47 4.85 -20.24 15.43
N GLN A 48 5.40 -21.08 14.53
CA GLN A 48 6.42 -20.66 13.59
C GLN A 48 5.87 -19.69 12.52
N ALA A 49 4.67 -19.95 11.99
CA ALA A 49 4.02 -19.06 11.04
C ALA A 49 3.66 -17.73 11.71
N GLN A 50 3.14 -17.78 12.94
CA GLN A 50 2.79 -16.59 13.72
C GLN A 50 4.00 -15.70 13.98
N LYS A 51 5.12 -16.28 14.43
CA LYS A 51 6.38 -15.54 14.59
C LYS A 51 6.83 -14.89 13.29
N ARG A 52 6.72 -15.60 12.16
CA ARG A 52 7.09 -15.06 10.85
C ARG A 52 6.15 -13.94 10.38
N ILE A 53 4.85 -14.05 10.66
CA ILE A 53 3.87 -12.97 10.42
C ILE A 53 4.26 -11.71 11.20
N GLU A 54 4.66 -11.86 12.46
CA GLU A 54 5.12 -10.77 13.31
C GLU A 54 6.39 -10.12 12.75
N ASP A 55 7.40 -10.93 12.39
CA ASP A 55 8.65 -10.45 11.79
C ASP A 55 8.40 -9.70 10.47
N ILE A 56 7.53 -10.22 9.61
CA ILE A 56 7.10 -9.58 8.36
C ILE A 56 6.40 -8.24 8.64
N THR A 57 5.50 -8.22 9.62
CA THR A 57 4.74 -7.03 9.97
C THR A 57 5.67 -5.94 10.51
N ALA A 58 6.60 -6.30 11.39
CA ALA A 58 7.60 -5.39 11.93
C ALA A 58 8.52 -4.83 10.83
N GLU A 59 8.95 -5.64 9.88
CA GLU A 59 9.80 -5.16 8.78
C GLU A 59 9.03 -4.25 7.81
N ARG A 60 7.74 -4.50 7.61
CA ARG A 60 6.86 -3.60 6.85
C ARG A 60 6.67 -2.26 7.56
N GLU A 61 6.46 -2.28 8.88
CA GLU A 61 6.43 -1.05 9.67
C GLU A 61 7.76 -0.30 9.57
N ASN A 62 8.89 -0.99 9.65
CA ASN A 62 10.23 -0.41 9.43
C ASN A 62 10.40 0.21 8.04
N PHE A 63 9.77 -0.36 7.02
CA PHE A 63 9.83 0.16 5.65
C PHE A 63 9.10 1.50 5.52
N TYR A 64 7.93 1.63 6.14
CA TYR A 64 7.15 2.86 6.15
C TYR A 64 7.57 3.84 7.27
N ALA A 65 8.42 3.42 8.21
CA ALA A 65 8.88 4.27 9.28
C ALA A 65 9.56 5.54 8.75
N ALA A 66 9.10 6.69 9.24
CA ALA A 66 9.52 8.04 8.80
C ALA A 66 11.03 8.30 8.90
N ARG A 67 11.79 7.47 9.62
CA ARG A 67 13.25 7.60 9.81
C ARG A 67 14.08 7.21 8.59
N LYS A 68 13.53 6.48 7.61
CA LYS A 68 14.23 6.11 6.37
C LYS A 68 13.52 6.77 5.20
N VAL A 69 14.21 7.69 4.51
CA VAL A 69 13.74 8.62 3.44
C VAL A 69 13.25 7.90 2.15
N ARG A 70 12.70 6.68 2.24
CA ARG A 70 12.27 5.88 1.08
C ARG A 70 10.94 6.33 0.50
N VAL A 71 10.01 6.72 1.38
CA VAL A 71 8.76 7.38 0.99
C VAL A 71 8.95 8.85 1.31
N ASP A 72 9.02 9.68 0.28
CA ASP A 72 9.15 11.11 0.49
C ASP A 72 7.91 11.64 1.22
N MET A 73 8.08 12.05 2.47
CA MET A 73 7.03 12.58 3.34
C MET A 73 6.84 14.09 3.16
N HIS A 74 7.73 14.77 2.43
CA HIS A 74 7.91 16.22 2.49
C HIS A 74 7.79 16.92 1.14
N THR A 75 7.96 16.22 0.02
CA THR A 75 7.65 16.83 -1.28
C THR A 75 6.16 17.11 -1.39
N ARG A 76 5.84 18.40 -1.34
CA ARG A 76 4.60 19.03 -1.82
C ARG A 76 4.42 18.92 -3.33
N ALA A 77 5.11 17.99 -4.00
CA ALA A 77 4.85 17.73 -5.41
C ALA A 77 3.39 17.28 -5.49
N THR A 78 2.54 18.19 -5.93
CA THR A 78 1.13 17.96 -6.26
C THR A 78 1.11 17.03 -7.46
N LEU A 79 1.41 15.77 -7.20
CA LEU A 79 1.36 14.73 -8.19
C LEU A 79 -0.12 14.50 -8.57
N PRO A 80 -0.35 14.02 -9.81
CA PRO A 80 -1.67 14.04 -10.43
C PRO A 80 -2.73 13.30 -9.60
N LEU A 81 -3.93 13.88 -9.60
CA LEU A 81 -5.14 13.25 -9.08
C LEU A 81 -5.66 12.27 -10.13
N LEU A 82 -5.91 11.04 -9.70
CA LEU A 82 -6.68 10.06 -10.44
C LEU A 82 -8.11 10.06 -9.90
N ASP A 83 -9.06 10.53 -10.69
CA ASP A 83 -10.41 10.87 -10.27
C ASP A 83 -11.45 10.00 -11.00
N PHE A 84 -12.28 9.31 -10.21
CA PHE A 84 -13.42 8.51 -10.64
C PHE A 84 -14.75 9.05 -10.11
N THR A 85 -14.80 10.31 -9.64
CA THR A 85 -16.00 10.88 -9.03
C THR A 85 -17.23 10.70 -9.93
N PHE A 86 -18.34 10.25 -9.34
CA PHE A 86 -19.63 10.01 -10.02
C PHE A 86 -19.61 8.88 -11.07
N CYS A 87 -18.53 8.11 -11.19
CA CYS A 87 -18.55 6.89 -11.99
C CYS A 87 -19.37 5.82 -11.26
N ASN A 88 -20.26 5.12 -11.95
CA ASN A 88 -21.02 4.01 -11.36
C ASN A 88 -20.11 2.79 -11.14
N ILE A 89 -19.46 2.72 -9.98
CA ILE A 89 -18.44 1.73 -9.63
C ILE A 89 -18.84 1.09 -8.29
N SER A 90 -19.63 0.01 -8.37
CA SER A 90 -20.10 -0.72 -7.18
C SER A 90 -19.04 -1.67 -6.61
N ASP A 91 -18.14 -2.16 -7.46
CA ASP A 91 -17.08 -3.12 -7.17
C ASP A 91 -15.72 -2.53 -7.61
N PRO A 92 -14.67 -2.54 -6.76
CA PRO A 92 -13.34 -2.10 -7.14
C PRO A 92 -12.83 -2.65 -8.46
N LEU A 93 -13.16 -3.89 -8.87
CA LEU A 93 -12.72 -4.45 -10.14
C LEU A 93 -13.18 -3.64 -11.37
N GLN A 94 -14.29 -2.90 -11.25
CA GLN A 94 -14.81 -2.05 -12.34
C GLN A 94 -13.90 -0.84 -12.60
N LEU A 95 -13.05 -0.42 -11.65
CA LEU A 95 -12.04 0.62 -11.87
C LEU A 95 -11.06 0.27 -13.00
N LEU A 96 -10.87 -1.02 -13.29
CA LEU A 96 -10.02 -1.47 -14.40
C LEU A 96 -10.70 -1.34 -15.77
N GLN A 97 -12.01 -1.12 -15.79
CA GLN A 97 -12.83 -1.07 -17.01
C GLN A 97 -13.34 0.34 -17.31
N VAL A 98 -13.53 1.15 -16.27
CA VAL A 98 -14.03 2.52 -16.35
C VAL A 98 -12.87 3.47 -16.63
N GLN A 99 -13.06 4.41 -17.56
CA GLN A 99 -12.12 5.50 -17.77
C GLN A 99 -12.29 6.55 -16.67
N PRO A 100 -11.21 6.99 -15.99
CA PRO A 100 -11.30 8.03 -14.99
C PRO A 100 -11.73 9.36 -15.62
N VAL A 101 -12.43 10.18 -14.83
CA VAL A 101 -12.79 11.57 -15.15
C VAL A 101 -11.53 12.41 -15.35
N THR A 102 -10.51 12.18 -14.54
CA THR A 102 -9.21 12.85 -14.64
C THR A 102 -8.11 11.90 -14.22
N GLY A 103 -6.98 11.95 -14.90
CA GLY A 103 -5.80 11.17 -14.54
C GLY A 103 -4.70 11.40 -15.57
N LYS A 104 -3.45 11.26 -15.16
CA LYS A 104 -2.31 11.30 -16.08
C LYS A 104 -1.95 9.87 -16.47
N PRO A 105 -2.18 9.45 -17.74
CA PRO A 105 -1.65 8.18 -18.22
C PRO A 105 -0.15 8.11 -17.98
N HIS A 106 0.30 7.01 -17.42
CA HIS A 106 1.71 6.70 -17.31
C HIS A 106 2.24 6.47 -18.72
N VAL A 107 3.20 7.28 -19.13
CA VAL A 107 3.92 7.07 -20.38
C VAL A 107 5.15 6.26 -20.02
N SER A 108 5.13 4.97 -20.37
CA SER A 108 6.33 4.14 -20.30
C SER A 108 7.46 4.89 -21.01
N ARG A 109 8.54 5.14 -20.27
CA ARG A 109 9.66 5.90 -20.79
C ARG A 109 10.22 5.11 -21.97
N VAL A 110 10.08 5.66 -23.18
CA VAL A 110 10.73 5.10 -24.37
C VAL A 110 12.21 5.02 -24.05
N LEU A 111 12.77 3.81 -24.16
CA LEU A 111 14.20 3.61 -23.96
C LEU A 111 14.92 4.55 -24.92
N GLN A 112 15.72 5.45 -24.38
CA GLN A 112 16.71 6.10 -25.22
C GLN A 112 17.69 4.98 -25.63
N PRO A 113 17.86 4.71 -26.94
CA PRO A 113 18.88 3.77 -27.37
C PRO A 113 20.18 4.21 -26.71
N ALA A 114 20.83 3.27 -26.03
CA ALA A 114 22.10 3.53 -25.38
C ALA A 114 23.00 4.21 -26.42
N VAL A 115 23.54 5.37 -26.05
CA VAL A 115 24.55 6.09 -26.83
C VAL A 115 25.55 5.07 -27.39
N GLU A 116 25.89 5.22 -28.67
CA GLU A 116 26.60 4.25 -29.50
C GLU A 116 27.53 3.31 -28.73
N PRO A 117 27.43 1.98 -28.95
CA PRO A 117 28.15 0.94 -28.21
C PRO A 117 29.69 1.01 -28.32
N HIS A 118 30.24 2.00 -29.02
CA HIS A 118 31.67 2.22 -29.16
C HIS A 118 32.40 2.57 -27.85
N PHE A 119 31.68 2.90 -26.77
CA PHE A 119 32.29 3.19 -25.45
C PHE A 119 32.04 2.12 -24.36
N ALA A 120 31.28 1.05 -24.62
CA ALA A 120 30.97 0.01 -23.62
C ALA A 120 31.79 -1.29 -23.78
N GLN A 121 32.94 -1.24 -24.44
CA GLN A 121 33.92 -2.33 -24.49
C GLN A 121 34.60 -2.49 -23.11
N GLY A 122 33.94 -3.19 -22.20
CA GLY A 122 34.52 -3.52 -20.90
C GLY A 122 33.69 -4.43 -19.99
N VAL A 123 32.43 -4.72 -20.35
CA VAL A 123 31.61 -5.69 -19.61
C VAL A 123 31.75 -7.04 -20.28
N PHE A 124 32.56 -7.91 -19.67
CA PHE A 124 32.82 -9.28 -20.10
C PHE A 124 31.52 -10.06 -20.29
N LEU A 125 31.16 -10.32 -21.54
CA LEU A 125 30.26 -11.42 -21.92
C LEU A 125 30.99 -12.72 -21.59
N ASN A 126 30.63 -13.30 -20.45
CA ASN A 126 31.00 -14.66 -20.10
C ASN A 126 30.55 -15.60 -21.24
N GLN A 127 31.44 -16.51 -21.67
CA GLN A 127 31.23 -17.51 -22.74
C GLN A 127 30.01 -18.45 -22.53
N GLN A 128 29.24 -18.28 -21.46
CA GLN A 128 28.00 -19.01 -21.18
C GLN A 128 26.78 -18.48 -21.96
N SER A 129 26.93 -17.41 -22.74
CA SER A 129 25.85 -16.75 -23.50
C SER A 129 25.87 -17.13 -24.99
N ASP A 130 26.06 -18.41 -25.30
CA ASP A 130 25.95 -18.94 -26.66
C ASP A 130 24.46 -19.25 -26.99
N PRO A 131 23.85 -18.53 -27.97
CA PRO A 131 22.45 -18.72 -28.36
C PRO A 131 22.18 -20.04 -29.11
N SER A 132 23.22 -20.77 -29.52
CA SER A 132 23.07 -22.05 -30.22
C SER A 132 22.90 -23.25 -29.28
N ARG A 133 23.04 -23.05 -27.96
CA ARG A 133 22.99 -24.14 -26.98
C ARG A 133 21.54 -24.43 -26.57
N PRO A 134 21.03 -25.67 -26.69
CA PRO A 134 19.69 -26.02 -26.22
C PRO A 134 19.65 -25.93 -24.69
N GLN A 135 19.07 -24.85 -24.16
CA GLN A 135 19.07 -24.57 -22.71
C GLN A 135 17.85 -25.20 -22.03
N LYS A 136 18.11 -26.10 -21.07
CA LYS A 136 17.19 -26.36 -19.95
C LYS A 136 17.31 -25.17 -18.99
N GLU A 137 16.22 -24.43 -18.81
CA GLU A 137 16.06 -23.33 -17.84
C GLU A 137 17.19 -22.29 -17.87
N GLN A 138 17.10 -21.34 -18.79
CA GLN A 138 18.01 -20.20 -18.88
C GLN A 138 17.80 -19.28 -17.66
N ARG A 139 18.69 -19.42 -16.67
CA ARG A 139 18.77 -18.48 -15.53
C ARG A 139 19.66 -17.32 -15.94
N VAL A 140 19.10 -16.12 -16.08
CA VAL A 140 19.89 -14.90 -16.29
C VAL A 140 20.17 -14.28 -14.93
N ILE A 141 21.43 -14.00 -14.61
CA ILE A 141 21.81 -13.31 -13.37
C ILE A 141 22.33 -11.93 -13.75
N VAL A 142 21.65 -10.86 -13.34
CA VAL A 142 22.13 -9.48 -13.49
C VAL A 142 22.66 -9.01 -12.16
N ARG A 143 23.88 -8.47 -12.15
CA ARG A 143 24.41 -7.79 -10.97
C ARG A 143 24.25 -6.30 -11.18
N ALA A 144 23.51 -5.62 -10.32
CA ALA A 144 23.37 -4.17 -10.36
C ALA A 144 23.97 -3.56 -9.11
N ARG A 145 24.58 -2.37 -9.24
CA ARG A 145 25.04 -1.59 -8.09
C ARG A 145 24.10 -0.44 -7.82
N ASN A 146 23.75 -0.23 -6.55
CA ASN A 146 22.96 0.93 -6.15
C ASN A 146 23.84 2.21 -6.16
N LYS A 147 23.23 3.37 -5.90
CA LYS A 147 23.95 4.67 -5.83
C LYS A 147 25.00 4.75 -4.72
N GLN A 148 24.96 3.83 -3.76
CA GLN A 148 25.89 3.73 -2.63
C GLN A 148 27.02 2.73 -2.92
N GLY A 149 26.99 2.05 -4.08
CA GLY A 149 27.99 1.07 -4.48
C GLY A 149 27.69 -0.37 -4.04
N ASP A 150 26.59 -0.60 -3.30
CA ASP A 150 26.22 -1.95 -2.88
C ASP A 150 25.75 -2.76 -4.09
N GLU A 151 26.26 -3.98 -4.20
CA GLU A 151 25.97 -4.90 -5.30
C GLU A 151 24.76 -5.76 -4.93
N GLU A 152 23.66 -5.58 -5.67
CA GLU A 152 22.46 -6.39 -5.61
C GLU A 152 22.46 -7.36 -6.79
N VAL A 153 22.23 -8.64 -6.51
CA VAL A 153 22.20 -9.70 -7.54
C VAL A 153 20.75 -10.03 -7.85
N TYR A 154 20.40 -9.94 -9.13
CA TYR A 154 19.08 -10.14 -9.67
C TYR A 154 19.07 -11.47 -10.43
N GLU A 155 18.32 -12.46 -9.95
CA GLU A 155 18.10 -13.72 -10.67
C GLU A 155 16.80 -13.63 -11.48
N PHE A 156 16.92 -13.82 -12.79
CA PHE A 156 15.84 -13.94 -13.75
C PHE A 156 15.69 -15.41 -14.08
N VAL A 157 14.61 -15.99 -13.59
CA VAL A 157 14.15 -17.31 -14.05
C VAL A 157 13.15 -17.03 -15.16
N GLU A 158 13.49 -17.42 -16.39
CA GLU A 158 12.60 -17.34 -17.54
C GLU A 158 11.48 -18.38 -17.37
N ASN A 159 10.49 -18.04 -16.55
CA ASN A 159 9.35 -18.91 -16.33
C ASN A 159 8.30 -18.55 -17.38
N THR A 160 8.11 -19.41 -18.38
CA THR A 160 7.02 -19.32 -19.38
C THR A 160 5.62 -19.42 -18.75
N LYS A 161 5.54 -19.67 -17.43
CA LYS A 161 4.30 -19.53 -16.68
C LYS A 161 3.77 -18.10 -16.80
N SER A 162 2.48 -18.04 -17.11
CA SER A 162 1.65 -16.83 -17.21
C SER A 162 2.14 -15.71 -16.29
N ARG A 163 2.05 -14.47 -16.77
CA ARG A 163 2.31 -13.17 -16.12
C ARG A 163 1.90 -13.10 -14.63
N PHE A 164 1.05 -14.02 -14.18
CA PHE A 164 0.42 -14.12 -12.87
C PHE A 164 0.36 -15.52 -12.23
N GLY A 165 1.16 -16.50 -12.70
CA GLY A 165 1.02 -17.92 -12.34
C GLY A 165 1.22 -18.29 -10.85
N PHE A 166 1.52 -17.33 -9.98
CA PHE A 166 1.66 -17.47 -8.53
C PHE A 166 0.46 -16.89 -7.75
N LEU A 167 -0.46 -16.17 -8.42
CA LEU A 167 -1.81 -15.84 -7.95
C LEU A 167 -2.80 -16.99 -8.25
N HIS A 168 -2.29 -18.15 -8.63
CA HIS A 168 -3.05 -19.37 -8.52
C HIS A 168 -2.95 -19.84 -7.08
N ASP A 169 -3.86 -19.34 -6.23
CA ASP A 169 -4.30 -20.18 -5.14
C ASP A 169 -4.77 -21.51 -5.77
N ASN A 170 -4.40 -22.67 -5.21
CA ASN A 170 -4.77 -23.98 -5.78
C ASN A 170 -6.32 -24.20 -5.81
N LYS A 171 -7.10 -23.21 -5.36
CA LYS A 171 -8.56 -23.09 -5.45
C LYS A 171 -9.07 -22.15 -6.58
N GLY A 172 -8.20 -21.69 -7.48
CA GLY A 172 -8.39 -21.60 -8.95
C GLY A 172 -9.45 -20.69 -9.60
N GLY A 173 -10.39 -20.07 -8.89
CA GLY A 173 -11.53 -19.38 -9.53
C GLY A 173 -11.33 -17.89 -9.86
N MET A 174 -11.07 -17.08 -8.84
CA MET A 174 -11.33 -15.63 -8.91
C MET A 174 -10.13 -14.74 -9.25
N GLU A 175 -8.90 -15.14 -8.96
CA GLU A 175 -7.71 -14.31 -9.29
C GLU A 175 -7.43 -14.30 -10.80
N ASN A 176 -7.79 -15.38 -11.49
CA ASN A 176 -7.83 -15.45 -12.96
C ASN A 176 -8.70 -14.35 -13.60
N ALA A 177 -9.75 -13.89 -12.91
CA ALA A 177 -10.60 -12.83 -13.41
C ALA A 177 -9.87 -11.48 -13.40
N LEU A 178 -9.10 -11.19 -12.35
CA LEU A 178 -8.34 -9.96 -12.21
C LEU A 178 -7.23 -9.88 -13.28
N ASP A 179 -6.64 -11.02 -13.62
CA ASP A 179 -5.63 -11.15 -14.66
C ASP A 179 -6.21 -11.05 -16.07
N GLY A 180 -7.35 -11.69 -16.31
CA GLY A 180 -8.10 -11.54 -17.56
C GLY A 180 -8.57 -10.10 -17.78
N LEU A 181 -8.89 -9.38 -16.71
CA LEU A 181 -9.22 -7.96 -16.73
C LEU A 181 -7.98 -7.08 -16.88
N ALA A 182 -6.88 -7.41 -16.21
CA ALA A 182 -5.62 -6.67 -16.31
C ALA A 182 -5.00 -6.78 -17.71
N GLY A 183 -5.18 -7.90 -18.41
CA GLY A 183 -4.81 -8.03 -19.82
C GLY A 183 -5.59 -7.09 -20.74
N LYS A 184 -6.79 -6.65 -20.33
CA LYS A 184 -7.60 -5.65 -21.02
C LYS A 184 -7.28 -4.22 -20.60
N LEU A 185 -6.51 -4.03 -19.53
CA LEU A 185 -6.12 -2.71 -19.07
C LEU A 185 -5.21 -2.06 -20.10
N LYS A 186 -5.71 -1.04 -20.79
CA LYS A 186 -4.93 -0.33 -21.83
C LYS A 186 -3.98 0.71 -21.23
N THR A 187 -4.19 1.13 -19.99
CA THR A 187 -3.53 2.31 -19.45
C THR A 187 -3.33 2.19 -17.94
N THR A 188 -2.08 2.40 -17.51
CA THR A 188 -1.73 2.67 -16.11
C THR A 188 -1.62 4.18 -15.90
N TYR A 189 -1.73 4.64 -14.66
CA TYR A 189 -1.74 6.06 -14.34
C TYR A 189 -0.61 6.42 -13.38
N ASP A 190 -0.02 7.59 -13.58
CA ASP A 190 0.77 8.25 -12.53
C ASP A 190 -0.22 8.92 -11.58
N ALA A 191 -0.20 8.56 -10.30
CA ALA A 191 -1.05 9.21 -9.28
C ALA A 191 -0.46 9.08 -7.87
N THR A 192 -0.72 10.09 -7.04
CA THR A 192 -0.53 10.01 -5.59
C THR A 192 -1.83 10.16 -4.81
N ASN A 193 -2.81 10.77 -5.45
CA ASN A 193 -4.14 10.96 -4.89
C ASN A 193 -5.10 10.19 -5.78
N VAL A 194 -5.86 9.28 -5.18
CA VAL A 194 -6.90 8.54 -5.89
C VAL A 194 -8.23 8.92 -5.26
N ARG A 195 -9.15 9.44 -6.07
CA ARG A 195 -10.50 9.77 -5.67
C ARG A 195 -11.48 8.84 -6.37
N ILE A 196 -12.25 8.13 -5.58
CA ILE A 196 -13.32 7.23 -5.99
C ILE A 196 -14.53 7.61 -5.13
N SER A 197 -15.01 8.83 -5.29
CA SER A 197 -16.11 9.36 -4.47
C SER A 197 -17.43 9.35 -5.23
N ALA A 198 -18.55 9.24 -4.50
CA ALA A 198 -19.89 9.22 -5.10
C ALA A 198 -20.06 8.15 -6.19
N CYS A 199 -19.39 7.00 -6.03
CA CYS A 199 -19.37 5.93 -7.04
C CYS A 199 -20.38 4.80 -6.77
N GLY A 200 -20.97 4.77 -5.57
CA GLY A 200 -21.84 3.69 -5.12
C GLY A 200 -21.10 2.42 -4.70
N MET A 201 -19.79 2.51 -4.45
CA MET A 201 -18.97 1.36 -4.04
C MET A 201 -19.47 0.78 -2.71
N VAL A 202 -19.72 -0.53 -2.66
CA VAL A 202 -20.27 -1.19 -1.45
C VAL A 202 -19.18 -1.85 -0.60
N SER A 203 -18.11 -2.29 -1.25
CA SER A 203 -17.00 -3.02 -0.63
C SER A 203 -15.67 -2.46 -1.13
N THR A 204 -14.68 -2.37 -0.23
CA THR A 204 -13.29 -2.07 -0.62
C THR A 204 -12.45 -3.35 -0.73
N GLU A 205 -13.06 -4.53 -0.65
CA GLU A 205 -12.37 -5.79 -0.90
C GLU A 205 -11.71 -5.74 -2.29
N ARG A 206 -10.44 -6.12 -2.38
CA ARG A 206 -9.62 -6.06 -3.61
C ARG A 206 -9.25 -4.67 -4.11
N LEU A 207 -9.65 -3.60 -3.42
CA LEU A 207 -9.28 -2.25 -3.82
C LEU A 207 -7.76 -2.07 -3.91
N VAL A 208 -7.00 -2.55 -2.93
CA VAL A 208 -5.53 -2.43 -2.96
C VAL A 208 -4.89 -3.16 -4.16
N PRO A 209 -5.21 -4.45 -4.43
CA PRO A 209 -4.78 -5.12 -5.66
C PRO A 209 -5.13 -4.35 -6.93
N VAL A 210 -6.35 -3.83 -7.03
CA VAL A 210 -6.81 -3.03 -8.18
C VAL A 210 -5.98 -1.75 -8.33
N LEU A 211 -5.77 -1.01 -7.25
CA LEU A 211 -4.97 0.23 -7.26
C LEU A 211 -3.51 -0.05 -7.64
N ARG A 212 -2.94 -1.20 -7.24
CA ARG A 212 -1.60 -1.63 -7.66
C ARG A 212 -1.48 -1.89 -9.16
N ARG A 213 -2.58 -2.27 -9.82
CA ARG A 213 -2.62 -2.43 -11.27
C ARG A 213 -2.86 -1.10 -11.99
N LEU A 214 -3.72 -0.28 -11.41
CA LEU A 214 -4.17 0.97 -12.01
C LEU A 214 -3.13 2.09 -11.90
N VAL A 215 -2.43 2.17 -10.75
CA VAL A 215 -1.49 3.25 -10.43
C VAL A 215 -0.06 2.73 -10.44
N MET A 216 0.80 3.39 -11.20
CA MET A 216 2.21 3.08 -11.25
C MET A 216 2.86 3.31 -9.87
N ASN A 217 3.59 2.30 -9.38
CA ASN A 217 4.24 2.30 -8.07
C ASN A 217 3.29 2.63 -6.89
N ALA A 218 2.03 2.20 -6.96
CA ALA A 218 0.98 2.51 -5.97
C ALA A 218 1.42 2.42 -4.50
N ILE A 219 2.20 1.39 -4.14
CA ILE A 219 2.69 1.13 -2.77
C ILE A 219 3.72 2.15 -2.26
N MET A 220 4.24 3.00 -3.13
CA MET A 220 5.19 4.08 -2.80
C MET A 220 4.58 5.47 -3.04
N THR A 221 3.60 5.57 -3.94
CA THR A 221 3.10 6.85 -4.44
C THR A 221 1.74 7.24 -3.84
N ILE A 222 0.82 6.30 -3.59
CA ILE A 222 -0.54 6.67 -3.12
C ILE A 222 -0.49 7.14 -1.67
N ARG A 223 -0.67 8.45 -1.47
CA ARG A 223 -0.69 9.13 -0.17
C ARG A 223 -2.09 9.56 0.25
N SER A 224 -2.98 9.79 -0.71
CA SER A 224 -4.35 10.19 -0.44
C SER A 224 -5.32 9.24 -1.14
N LEU A 225 -6.28 8.74 -0.38
CA LEU A 225 -7.36 7.91 -0.90
C LEU A 225 -8.69 8.50 -0.44
N ASP A 226 -9.48 8.96 -1.40
CA ASP A 226 -10.79 9.54 -1.18
C ASP A 226 -11.87 8.54 -1.62
N LEU A 227 -12.57 7.99 -0.64
CA LEU A 227 -13.66 7.01 -0.79
C LEU A 227 -14.99 7.59 -0.29
N SER A 228 -15.12 8.92 -0.25
CA SER A 228 -16.29 9.59 0.29
C SER A 228 -17.56 9.38 -0.55
N GLY A 229 -18.73 9.46 0.09
CA GLY A 229 -20.01 9.39 -0.63
C GLY A 229 -20.29 8.03 -1.28
N ASN A 230 -19.75 6.94 -0.74
CA ASN A 230 -20.03 5.59 -1.22
C ASN A 230 -20.99 4.86 -0.27
N ASN A 231 -21.16 3.56 -0.48
CA ASN A 231 -22.00 2.70 0.35
C ASN A 231 -21.15 1.71 1.18
N ILE A 232 -19.91 2.09 1.51
CA ILE A 232 -18.95 1.20 2.15
C ILE A 232 -19.40 0.94 3.58
N SER A 233 -19.71 -0.31 3.88
CA SER A 233 -20.03 -0.77 5.23
C SER A 233 -18.88 -1.54 5.87
N VAL A 234 -18.02 -2.17 5.06
CA VAL A 234 -16.88 -2.97 5.50
C VAL A 234 -15.57 -2.49 4.89
N LEU A 235 -14.59 -2.16 5.74
CA LEU A 235 -13.25 -1.76 5.32
C LEU A 235 -12.29 -2.94 5.16
N SER A 236 -11.57 -2.96 4.04
CA SER A 236 -10.46 -3.88 3.77
C SER A 236 -9.16 -3.40 4.45
N ASP A 237 -8.11 -4.23 4.41
CA ASP A 237 -6.78 -3.82 4.83
C ASP A 237 -6.14 -2.84 3.82
N LEU A 238 -5.90 -1.60 4.28
CA LEU A 238 -5.24 -0.55 3.51
C LEU A 238 -3.78 -0.32 3.93
N SER A 239 -3.24 -1.13 4.86
CA SER A 239 -1.88 -0.98 5.42
C SER A 239 -0.74 -1.17 4.41
N LEU A 240 -1.07 -1.69 3.22
CA LEU A 240 -0.16 -1.88 2.10
C LEU A 240 0.06 -0.59 1.27
N LEU A 241 -0.68 0.48 1.57
CA LEU A 241 -0.55 1.77 0.94
C LEU A 241 0.04 2.77 1.94
N PRO A 242 0.95 3.67 1.54
CA PRO A 242 1.56 4.67 2.40
C PRO A 242 0.61 5.87 2.64
N LEU A 243 -0.63 5.60 3.05
CA LEU A 243 -1.69 6.60 3.18
C LEU A 243 -1.37 7.61 4.29
N GLN A 244 -1.44 8.88 3.92
CA GLN A 244 -1.37 10.05 4.80
C GLN A 244 -2.76 10.68 5.00
N HIS A 245 -3.62 10.58 3.99
CA HIS A 245 -4.99 11.11 3.99
C HIS A 245 -5.95 10.00 3.56
N LEU A 246 -7.01 9.80 4.35
CA LEU A 246 -8.06 8.82 4.06
C LEU A 246 -9.42 9.46 4.26
N TYR A 247 -10.18 9.63 3.19
CA TYR A 247 -11.51 10.22 3.27
C TYR A 247 -12.58 9.12 3.20
N LEU A 248 -13.33 8.93 4.29
CA LEU A 248 -14.36 7.89 4.42
C LEU A 248 -15.73 8.48 4.80
N HIS A 249 -15.88 9.81 4.80
CA HIS A 249 -17.15 10.45 5.14
C HIS A 249 -18.27 10.07 4.16
N GLN A 250 -19.52 10.16 4.62
CA GLN A 250 -20.71 9.78 3.84
C GLN A 250 -20.63 8.35 3.29
N ASN A 251 -20.44 7.39 4.19
CA ASN A 251 -20.47 5.94 3.90
C ASN A 251 -21.43 5.25 4.87
N ASN A 252 -21.46 3.91 4.89
CA ASN A 252 -22.33 3.10 5.73
C ASN A 252 -21.58 2.38 6.86
N ILE A 253 -20.51 2.98 7.40
CA ILE A 253 -19.75 2.38 8.48
C ILE A 253 -20.50 2.58 9.80
N THR A 254 -20.92 1.49 10.42
CA THR A 254 -21.70 1.51 11.67
C THR A 254 -20.86 1.18 12.91
N ASP A 255 -19.74 0.47 12.74
CA ASP A 255 -18.98 -0.14 13.83
C ASP A 255 -17.58 0.45 13.97
N TRP A 256 -17.27 0.94 15.17
CA TRP A 256 -15.94 1.44 15.55
C TRP A 256 -14.85 0.38 15.42
N ALA A 257 -15.16 -0.90 15.63
CA ALA A 257 -14.16 -1.96 15.54
C ALA A 257 -13.51 -2.04 14.16
N GLN A 258 -14.23 -1.65 13.10
CA GLN A 258 -13.66 -1.57 11.76
C GLN A 258 -12.65 -0.44 11.61
N VAL A 259 -12.97 0.73 12.16
CA VAL A 259 -12.07 1.89 12.13
C VAL A 259 -10.83 1.59 12.96
N GLU A 260 -10.98 1.02 14.15
CA GLU A 260 -9.88 0.63 15.03
C GLU A 260 -8.98 -0.45 14.41
N SER A 261 -9.56 -1.45 13.75
CA SER A 261 -8.79 -2.54 13.15
C SER A 261 -8.13 -2.19 11.82
N ARG A 262 -8.72 -1.27 11.02
CA ARG A 262 -8.25 -0.98 9.65
C ARG A 262 -7.59 0.39 9.49
N VAL A 263 -8.04 1.40 10.22
CA VAL A 263 -7.57 2.79 10.08
C VAL A 263 -6.50 3.14 11.11
N CYS A 264 -6.64 2.67 12.36
CA CYS A 264 -5.65 2.97 13.40
C CYS A 264 -4.24 2.41 13.13
N PRO A 265 -4.07 1.20 12.54
CA PRO A 265 -2.75 0.65 12.25
C PRO A 265 -2.02 1.30 11.06
N LEU A 266 -2.64 2.24 10.33
CA LEU A 266 -2.01 2.86 9.17
C LEU A 266 -0.81 3.71 9.61
N PRO A 267 0.42 3.35 9.23
CA PRO A 267 1.64 3.84 9.89
C PRO A 267 1.96 5.30 9.54
N LEU A 268 1.32 5.86 8.51
CA LEU A 268 1.60 7.19 7.98
C LEU A 268 0.38 8.11 8.03
N LEU A 269 -0.76 7.62 8.52
CA LEU A 269 -2.03 8.33 8.43
C LEU A 269 -2.05 9.55 9.36
N SER A 270 -2.28 10.71 8.76
CA SER A 270 -2.29 12.00 9.45
C SER A 270 -3.64 12.72 9.35
N ALA A 271 -4.49 12.36 8.40
CA ALA A 271 -5.82 12.91 8.25
C ALA A 271 -6.84 11.83 7.94
N VAL A 272 -7.98 11.86 8.62
CA VAL A 272 -9.12 10.98 8.35
C VAL A 272 -10.44 11.74 8.42
N THR A 273 -11.44 11.32 7.64
CA THR A 273 -12.82 11.81 7.76
C THR A 273 -13.78 10.64 7.87
N LEU A 274 -14.75 10.73 8.78
CA LEU A 274 -15.72 9.70 9.14
C LEU A 274 -17.14 10.26 9.35
N HIS A 275 -17.36 11.59 9.38
CA HIS A 275 -18.69 12.19 9.49
C HIS A 275 -19.66 11.71 8.37
N GLY A 276 -20.96 11.78 8.60
CA GLY A 276 -21.95 11.24 7.66
C GLY A 276 -21.96 9.71 7.54
N ASN A 277 -21.23 9.01 8.41
CA ASN A 277 -21.39 7.57 8.61
C ASN A 277 -22.34 7.32 9.80
N PRO A 278 -23.10 6.21 9.82
CA PRO A 278 -23.94 5.85 10.96
C PRO A 278 -23.20 5.86 12.31
N LEU A 279 -21.93 5.44 12.37
CA LEU A 279 -21.13 5.50 13.61
C LEU A 279 -21.00 6.93 14.18
N ALA A 280 -21.04 7.94 13.31
CA ALA A 280 -20.91 9.34 13.67
C ALA A 280 -22.25 9.99 13.97
N GLU A 281 -23.29 9.63 13.21
CA GLU A 281 -24.63 10.22 13.35
C GLU A 281 -25.42 9.64 14.53
N THR A 282 -25.16 8.38 14.89
CA THR A 282 -25.88 7.69 15.98
C THR A 282 -25.31 7.96 17.37
N ASP A 283 -24.07 8.45 17.48
CA ASP A 283 -23.40 8.70 18.75
C ASP A 283 -23.47 10.20 19.11
N PRO A 284 -24.26 10.63 20.12
CA PRO A 284 -24.30 12.02 20.58
C PRO A 284 -22.95 12.55 21.08
N HIS A 285 -22.03 11.64 21.41
CA HIS A 285 -20.68 11.94 21.89
C HIS A 285 -19.61 11.57 20.85
N TYR A 286 -19.99 11.49 19.57
CA TYR A 286 -19.13 11.08 18.47
C TYR A 286 -17.74 11.71 18.52
N TRP A 287 -17.63 13.03 18.68
CA TRP A 287 -16.33 13.71 18.69
C TRP A 287 -15.41 13.20 19.80
N THR A 288 -15.94 13.07 21.02
CA THR A 288 -15.18 12.57 22.17
C THR A 288 -14.79 11.09 21.99
N SER A 289 -15.75 10.26 21.55
CA SER A 289 -15.53 8.84 21.22
C SER A 289 -14.47 8.66 20.13
N ALA A 290 -14.54 9.48 19.07
CA ALA A 290 -13.60 9.45 17.96
C ALA A 290 -12.20 9.83 18.41
N LEU A 291 -12.06 10.90 19.20
CA LEU A 291 -10.77 11.34 19.69
C LEU A 291 -10.12 10.31 20.62
N SER A 292 -10.87 9.71 21.55
CA SER A 292 -10.32 8.67 22.42
C SER A 292 -9.89 7.44 21.62
N ARG A 293 -10.78 6.90 20.77
CA ARG A 293 -10.52 5.69 19.99
C ARG A 293 -9.43 5.87 18.93
N LEU A 294 -9.36 7.03 18.26
CA LEU A 294 -8.42 7.26 17.18
C LEU A 294 -7.05 7.77 17.65
N LEU A 295 -7.00 8.69 18.62
CA LEU A 295 -5.74 9.31 19.04
C LEU A 295 -4.96 8.45 20.03
N ARG A 296 -5.66 7.55 20.73
CA ARG A 296 -5.09 6.73 21.80
C ARG A 296 -5.07 5.25 21.49
N HIS A 297 -5.41 4.87 20.26
CA HIS A 297 -5.33 3.46 19.87
C HIS A 297 -3.90 2.92 20.06
N PRO A 298 -3.71 1.74 20.68
CA PRO A 298 -2.37 1.20 20.94
C PRO A 298 -1.56 0.93 19.68
N LYS A 299 -2.23 0.66 18.55
CA LYS A 299 -1.59 0.45 17.24
C LYS A 299 -1.32 1.74 16.45
N ARG A 300 -1.63 2.92 17.01
CA ARG A 300 -1.38 4.19 16.34
C ARG A 300 0.10 4.57 16.49
N VAL A 301 0.82 4.59 15.37
CA VAL A 301 2.25 4.93 15.34
C VAL A 301 2.51 6.42 15.08
N VAL A 302 1.59 7.08 14.37
CA VAL A 302 1.71 8.49 13.96
C VAL A 302 0.61 9.34 14.55
N LYS A 303 0.97 10.57 14.95
CA LYS A 303 0.03 11.59 15.43
C LYS A 303 -0.94 11.97 14.30
N LEU A 304 -2.21 11.59 14.45
CA LEU A 304 -3.29 12.08 13.60
C LEU A 304 -3.41 13.60 13.80
N ARG A 305 -3.40 14.38 12.72
CA ARG A 305 -3.42 15.86 12.72
C ARG A 305 -4.79 16.43 12.34
N GLN A 306 -5.60 15.69 11.61
CA GLN A 306 -6.90 16.15 11.13
C GLN A 306 -7.94 15.04 11.27
N LEU A 307 -9.11 15.40 11.77
CA LEU A 307 -10.30 14.55 11.87
C LEU A 307 -11.49 15.34 11.36
N ASP A 308 -12.24 14.79 10.40
CA ASP A 308 -13.45 15.43 9.84
C ASP A 308 -13.24 16.86 9.38
N PHE A 309 -12.16 17.04 8.63
CA PHE A 309 -11.69 18.33 8.13
C PHE A 309 -11.22 19.33 9.21
N VAL A 310 -11.41 19.02 10.49
CA VAL A 310 -10.95 19.83 11.63
C VAL A 310 -9.50 19.52 11.95
N THR A 311 -8.66 20.56 12.03
CA THR A 311 -7.28 20.42 12.49
C THR A 311 -7.28 20.20 14.00
N LEU A 312 -6.64 19.12 14.45
CA LEU A 312 -6.56 18.76 15.85
C LEU A 312 -5.58 19.66 16.61
N THR A 313 -6.08 20.26 17.68
CA THR A 313 -5.34 21.14 18.58
C THR A 313 -4.78 20.37 19.77
N LEU A 314 -3.93 21.01 20.58
CA LEU A 314 -3.44 20.41 21.82
C LEU A 314 -4.59 20.08 22.80
N GLN A 315 -5.65 20.88 22.80
CA GLN A 315 -6.82 20.66 23.66
C GLN A 315 -7.53 19.34 23.32
N ASP A 316 -7.62 18.99 22.04
CA ASP A 316 -8.25 17.74 21.60
C ASP A 316 -7.49 16.50 22.13
N TYR A 317 -6.15 16.53 22.12
CA TYR A 317 -5.36 15.44 22.71
C TYR A 317 -5.51 15.37 24.22
N ASN A 318 -5.60 16.50 24.91
CA ASN A 318 -5.85 16.53 26.35
C ASN A 318 -7.21 15.96 26.70
N MET A 319 -8.24 16.28 25.90
CA MET A 319 -9.59 15.75 26.05
C MET A 319 -9.62 14.24 25.82
N ALA A 320 -8.95 13.75 24.77
CA ALA A 320 -8.80 12.31 24.51
C ALA A 320 -8.13 11.59 25.69
N GLY A 321 -7.03 12.16 26.22
CA GLY A 321 -6.31 11.58 27.36
C GLY A 321 -7.09 11.65 28.68
N ALA A 322 -7.89 12.69 28.89
CA ALA A 322 -8.76 12.79 30.06
C ALA A 322 -9.90 11.76 30.00
N PHE A 323 -10.51 11.57 28.83
CA PHE A 323 -11.55 10.57 28.63
C PHE A 323 -11.02 9.15 28.91
N GLU A 324 -9.85 8.82 28.37
CA GLU A 324 -9.19 7.53 28.61
C GLU A 324 -8.83 7.33 30.09
N LEU A 325 -8.40 8.39 30.80
CA LEU A 325 -8.19 8.34 32.24
C LEU A 325 -9.48 7.98 32.99
N PHE A 326 -10.62 8.53 32.60
CA PHE A 326 -11.91 8.19 33.24
C PHE A 326 -12.36 6.77 32.92
N GLU A 327 -12.14 6.28 31.69
CA GLU A 327 -12.52 4.92 31.31
C GLU A 327 -11.62 3.85 31.94
N THR A 328 -10.30 4.04 31.93
CA THR A 328 -9.35 3.00 32.35
C THR A 328 -8.76 3.23 33.75
N GLY A 329 -8.95 4.40 34.34
CA GLY A 329 -8.35 4.78 35.63
C GLY A 329 -6.83 4.97 35.61
N ASN A 330 -6.19 5.09 34.44
CA ASN A 330 -4.72 5.11 34.33
C ASN A 330 -4.16 6.54 34.14
N PRO A 331 -3.54 7.17 35.18
CA PRO A 331 -3.06 8.56 35.11
C PRO A 331 -1.89 8.78 34.14
N LYS A 332 -1.11 7.74 33.83
CA LYS A 332 0.04 7.85 32.91
C LYS A 332 -0.39 8.29 31.50
N LEU A 333 -1.63 8.00 31.14
CA LEU A 333 -2.18 8.29 29.83
C LEU A 333 -2.43 9.80 29.65
N LEU A 334 -2.89 10.48 30.70
CA LEU A 334 -3.05 11.93 30.72
C LEU A 334 -1.70 12.66 30.67
N GLU A 335 -0.69 12.15 31.38
CA GLU A 335 0.67 12.69 31.31
C GLU A 335 1.26 12.56 29.90
N ALA A 336 1.07 11.42 29.24
CA ALA A 336 1.49 11.22 27.86
C ALA A 336 0.79 12.18 26.88
N ALA A 337 -0.49 12.53 27.13
CA ALA A 337 -1.21 13.52 26.33
C ALA A 337 -0.67 14.95 26.51
N ARG A 338 -0.17 15.29 27.70
CA ARG A 338 0.45 16.60 27.99
C ARG A 338 1.93 16.70 27.57
N GLY A 339 2.56 15.57 27.25
CA GLY A 339 3.99 15.48 26.94
C GLY A 339 4.40 16.11 25.61
N ARG A 340 5.70 16.06 25.29
CA ARG A 340 6.29 16.64 24.06
C ARG A 340 5.78 16.02 22.75
N LYS A 341 5.12 14.86 22.80
CA LYS A 341 4.59 14.12 21.64
C LYS A 341 3.15 13.64 21.91
N PRO A 342 2.15 14.53 21.91
CA PRO A 342 0.77 14.14 22.14
C PRO A 342 0.25 13.24 21.00
N GLY A 343 -0.51 12.21 21.35
CA GLY A 343 -1.17 11.31 20.39
C GLY A 343 -0.35 10.11 19.88
N THR A 344 0.79 9.80 20.50
CA THR A 344 1.58 8.57 20.19
C THR A 344 1.66 7.59 21.36
N ASN A 345 0.79 7.72 22.38
CA ASN A 345 0.79 6.89 23.59
C ASN A 345 2.16 6.75 24.28
N GLY A 346 3.05 7.72 24.12
CA GLY A 346 4.42 7.64 24.65
C GLY A 346 5.33 6.68 23.88
N LEU A 347 4.84 6.01 22.83
CA LEU A 347 5.67 5.27 21.90
C LEU A 347 6.58 6.26 21.17
N VAL A 348 7.89 6.03 21.30
CA VAL A 348 8.91 6.76 20.56
C VAL A 348 9.09 6.04 19.23
N PRO A 349 8.76 6.65 18.08
CA PRO A 349 9.04 6.05 16.77
C PRO A 349 10.54 6.02 16.50
#